data_AF-A0AAD6JWS9-F1
#
_entry.id   AF-A0AAD6JWS9-F1
#
_cell.length_a   1.000
_cell.length_b   1.000
_cell.length_c   1.000
_cell.angle_alpha   90.00
_cell.angle_beta   90.00
_cell.angle_gamma   90.00
#
_symmetry.space_group_name_H-M   'P 1'
#
loop_
_entity.id
_entity.type
_entity.pdbx_description
1 polymer ?
#
loop_
_entity_poly.entity_id
_entity_poly.type
_entity_poly.pdbx_seq_one_letter_code
_entity_poly.pdbx_strand_id
1 'polypeptide(L)'
;MYQTALMESGFALSDPKDFASRIYSSVKSSLSISPDAIIEEEEDVDEAEAETEAKEATPNSEAEPTRDDEDAEPSVVKDEL
;
A
#
# COMPACT_ATOMS: atom_id res chain seq x y z
N MET A 1 -19.55 8.43 3.92
CA MET A 1 -19.66 7.81 2.58
C MET A 1 -19.87 8.83 1.46
N TYR A 2 -20.90 9.68 1.47
CA TYR A 2 -21.13 10.66 0.38
C TYR A 2 -19.94 11.60 0.08
N GLN A 3 -19.33 12.18 1.11
CA GLN A 3 -18.17 13.09 0.94
C GLN A 3 -16.96 12.38 0.28
N THR A 4 -16.71 11.13 0.62
CA THR A 4 -15.66 10.32 -0.01
C THR A 4 -15.93 10.14 -1.50
N ALA A 5 -17.18 9.81 -1.87
CA ALA A 5 -17.57 9.66 -3.27
C ALA A 5 -17.44 10.97 -4.06
N LEU A 6 -17.75 12.12 -3.46
CA LEU A 6 -17.50 13.44 -4.08
C LEU A 6 -16.01 13.66 -4.38
N MET A 7 -15.14 13.35 -3.42
CA MET A 7 -13.69 13.48 -3.58
C MET A 7 -13.17 12.54 -4.68
N GLU A 8 -13.60 11.27 -4.68
CA GLU A 8 -13.22 10.27 -5.68
C GLU A 8 -13.74 10.61 -7.09
N SER A 9 -14.92 11.24 -7.18
CA SER A 9 -15.48 11.70 -8.45
C SER A 9 -14.92 13.04 -8.93
N GLY A 10 -14.02 13.66 -8.17
CA GLY A 10 -13.37 14.93 -8.52
C GLY A 10 -14.25 16.17 -8.31
N PHE A 11 -15.37 16.03 -7.61
CA PHE A 11 -16.20 17.18 -7.22
C PHE A 11 -15.67 17.82 -5.93
N ALA A 12 -15.90 19.12 -5.79
CA ALA A 12 -15.47 19.86 -4.60
C ALA A 12 -16.26 19.43 -3.35
N LEU A 13 -15.55 19.29 -2.23
CA LEU A 13 -16.17 19.11 -0.92
C LEU A 13 -16.75 20.44 -0.43
N SER A 14 -17.93 20.38 0.21
CA SER A 14 -18.57 21.56 0.80
C SER A 14 -17.79 22.13 1.98
N ASP A 15 -17.18 21.26 2.79
CA ASP A 15 -16.32 21.64 3.91
C ASP A 15 -15.17 20.61 4.03
N PRO A 16 -14.01 20.89 3.42
CA PRO A 16 -12.85 20.00 3.49
C PRO A 16 -12.31 19.83 4.92
N LYS A 17 -12.42 20.85 5.78
CA LYS A 17 -11.86 20.82 7.12
C LYS A 17 -12.67 19.88 8.02
N ASP A 18 -13.99 19.99 7.98
CA ASP A 18 -14.89 19.09 8.73
C ASP A 18 -14.73 17.63 8.29
N PHE A 19 -14.60 17.37 6.98
CA PHE A 19 -14.32 16.03 6.48
C PHE A 19 -13.00 15.47 7.04
N ALA A 20 -11.92 16.26 7.01
CA ALA A 20 -10.64 15.87 7.57
C ALA A 20 -10.75 15.59 9.08
N SER A 21 -11.41 16.47 9.84
CA SER A 21 -11.61 16.29 11.29
C SER A 21 -12.32 14.96 11.63
N ARG A 22 -13.29 14.53 10.81
CA ARG A 22 -13.96 13.23 10.99
C ARG A 22 -13.03 12.06 10.73
N ILE A 23 -12.18 12.14 9.70
CA ILE A 23 -11.18 11.10 9.43
C ILE A 23 -10.19 11.02 10.60
N TYR A 24 -9.62 12.15 11.03
CA TYR A 24 -8.70 12.17 12.18
C TYR A 24 -9.34 11.61 13.45
N SER A 25 -10.59 11.95 13.72
CA SER A 25 -11.31 11.40 14.88
C SER A 25 -11.50 9.88 14.78
N SER A 26 -11.80 9.37 13.58
CA SER A 26 -11.91 7.93 13.34
C SER A 26 -10.57 7.21 13.53
N VAL A 27 -9.46 7.79 13.04
CA VAL A 27 -8.11 7.23 13.20
C VAL A 27 -7.69 7.27 14.67
N LYS A 28 -7.92 8.39 15.37
CA LYS A 28 -7.65 8.52 16.81
C LYS A 28 -8.41 7.46 17.61
N SER A 29 -9.69 7.26 17.33
CA SER A 29 -10.48 6.21 17.99
C SER A 29 -9.97 4.80 17.67
N SER A 30 -9.51 4.54 16.44
CA SER A 30 -8.93 3.25 16.03
C SER A 30 -7.63 2.94 16.77
N LEU A 31 -6.78 3.96 16.96
CA LEU A 31 -5.50 3.86 17.67
C LEU A 31 -5.62 4.04 19.19
N SER A 32 -6.84 4.17 19.73
CA SER A 32 -7.09 4.44 21.16
C SER A 32 -6.38 5.70 21.69
N ILE A 33 -6.22 6.71 20.83
CA ILE A 33 -5.63 8.00 21.17
C ILE A 33 -6.70 8.85 21.86
N SER A 34 -6.33 9.52 22.95
CA SER A 34 -7.22 10.44 23.66
C SER A 34 -7.74 11.54 22.73
N PRO A 35 -9.03 11.92 22.80
CA PRO A 35 -9.60 12.95 21.93
C PRO A 35 -8.89 14.31 22.09
N ASP A 36 -8.40 14.57 23.31
CA ASP A 36 -7.69 15.78 23.73
C ASP A 36 -6.17 15.70 23.55
N ALA A 37 -5.65 14.63 22.93
CA ALA A 37 -4.24 14.55 22.61
C ALA A 37 -3.85 15.70 21.67
N ILE A 38 -2.86 16.48 22.09
CA ILE A 38 -2.31 17.58 21.31
C ILE A 38 -1.45 16.98 20.21
N ILE A 39 -1.64 17.45 18.98
CA ILE A 39 -0.75 17.09 17.87
C ILE A 39 0.54 17.84 18.16
N GLU A 40 1.59 17.11 18.57
CA GLU A 40 2.94 17.66 18.55
C GLU A 40 3.27 17.89 17.07
N GLU A 41 3.44 19.17 16.70
CA GLU A 41 3.95 19.51 15.39
C GLU A 41 5.37 18.95 15.33
N GLU A 42 5.55 17.83 14.64
CA GLU A 42 6.87 17.38 14.24
C GLU A 42 7.42 18.50 13.34
N GLU A 43 8.32 19.30 13.92
CA GLU A 43 9.16 20.23 13.18
C GLU A 43 9.76 19.43 12.03
N ASP A 44 9.55 19.90 10.79
CA ASP A 44 9.95 19.28 9.52
C ASP A 44 11.39 18.74 9.63
N VAL A 45 11.54 17.50 10.11
CA VAL A 45 12.83 16.84 10.22
C VAL A 45 13.04 16.29 8.83
N ASP A 46 13.86 16.98 8.04
CA ASP A 46 14.40 16.48 6.77
C ASP A 46 14.68 14.98 6.91
N GLU A 47 13.81 14.15 6.33
CA GLU A 47 13.87 12.70 6.43
C GLU A 47 15.12 12.25 5.67
N ALA A 48 16.23 12.09 6.39
CA ALA A 48 17.45 11.54 5.84
C ALA A 48 17.14 10.12 5.34
N GLU A 49 17.15 9.94 4.02
CA GLU A 49 16.89 8.67 3.36
C GLU A 49 17.73 7.56 4.01
N ALA A 50 17.07 6.63 4.68
CA ALA A 50 17.71 5.42 5.15
C ALA A 50 17.95 4.51 3.93
N GLU A 51 19.14 4.58 3.34
CA GLU A 51 19.64 3.57 2.39
C GLU A 51 19.58 2.20 3.06
N THR A 52 18.61 1.38 2.68
CA THR A 52 18.61 -0.04 3.00
C THR A 52 19.65 -0.73 2.12
N GLU A 53 20.86 -0.91 2.65
CA GLU A 53 21.88 -1.78 2.04
C GLU A 53 21.39 -3.24 2.15
N ALA A 54 20.74 -3.72 1.09
CA ALA A 54 20.43 -5.12 0.89
C ALA A 54 21.74 -5.88 0.64
N LYS A 55 22.34 -6.40 1.71
CA LYS A 55 23.49 -7.29 1.62
C LYS A 55 23.04 -8.67 1.15
N GLU A 56 22.96 -8.82 -0.16
CA GLU A 56 22.77 -10.10 -0.85
C GLU A 56 23.93 -11.04 -0.49
N ALA A 57 23.62 -12.15 0.17
CA ALA A 57 24.57 -13.22 0.46
C ALA A 57 24.07 -14.52 -0.15
N THR A 58 24.38 -14.74 -1.42
CA THR A 58 24.41 -16.09 -2.01
C THR A 58 25.74 -16.77 -1.68
N PRO A 59 25.72 -18.03 -1.22
CA PRO A 59 26.66 -18.99 -1.78
C PRO A 59 25.95 -20.21 -2.37
N ASN A 60 26.27 -20.40 -3.64
CA ASN A 60 26.03 -21.52 -4.53
C ASN A 60 26.58 -22.86 -4.00
N SER A 61 25.82 -23.97 -4.16
CA SER A 61 26.35 -25.30 -4.52
C SER A 61 25.24 -26.32 -4.80
N GLU A 62 24.92 -26.44 -6.08
CA GLU A 62 25.06 -27.67 -6.88
C GLU A 62 24.53 -29.01 -6.32
N ALA A 63 23.37 -29.45 -6.84
CA ALA A 63 23.06 -30.86 -7.06
C ALA A 63 21.95 -31.02 -8.13
N GLU A 64 22.34 -30.93 -9.41
CA GLU A 64 21.67 -31.62 -10.54
C GLU A 64 22.56 -32.83 -10.91
N PRO A 65 22.09 -33.97 -11.45
CA PRO A 65 21.09 -34.09 -12.54
C PRO A 65 20.05 -35.24 -12.30
N THR A 66 18.95 -35.46 -13.02
CA THR A 66 18.69 -35.72 -14.46
C THR A 66 17.16 -35.68 -14.68
N ARG A 67 16.60 -34.98 -15.70
CA ARG A 67 16.04 -35.52 -16.98
C ARG A 67 15.25 -36.84 -16.84
N ASP A 68 14.04 -37.07 -17.37
CA ASP A 68 13.10 -36.49 -18.35
C ASP A 68 11.67 -36.85 -17.80
N ASP A 69 10.56 -36.19 -18.12
CA ASP A 69 9.82 -36.32 -19.38
C ASP A 69 8.54 -35.46 -19.33
N GLU A 70 8.04 -35.16 -20.52
CA GLU A 70 6.97 -34.25 -20.90
C GLU A 70 5.56 -34.72 -20.49
N ASP A 71 4.62 -33.80 -20.20
CA ASP A 71 3.20 -33.84 -20.66
C ASP A 71 2.48 -32.55 -20.19
N ALA A 72 2.49 -31.48 -20.99
CA ALA A 72 1.46 -31.12 -21.97
C ALA A 72 0.43 -30.10 -21.44
N GLU A 73 0.69 -28.82 -21.74
CA GLU A 73 -0.39 -27.85 -21.91
C GLU A 73 -1.00 -28.02 -23.31
N PRO A 74 -2.32 -28.22 -23.45
CA PRO A 74 -3.00 -27.95 -24.71
C PRO A 74 -3.55 -26.52 -24.71
N SER A 75 -2.73 -25.64 -25.30
CA SER A 75 -3.06 -24.67 -26.34
C SER A 75 -4.53 -24.31 -26.66
N VAL A 76 -4.76 -23.00 -26.74
CA VAL A 76 -5.44 -22.25 -27.82
C VAL A 76 -6.79 -22.78 -28.34
N VAL A 77 -7.88 -22.10 -27.97
CA VAL A 77 -8.98 -21.80 -28.91
C VAL A 77 -9.34 -20.32 -28.85
N LYS A 78 -8.78 -19.58 -29.80
CA LYS A 78 -9.28 -18.30 -30.27
C LYS A 78 -10.53 -18.61 -31.10
N ASP A 79 -11.72 -18.27 -30.60
CA ASP A 79 -12.94 -18.30 -31.41
C ASP A 79 -13.44 -16.85 -31.57
N GLU A 80 -13.16 -16.31 -32.75
CA GLU A 80 -13.81 -15.13 -33.32
C GLU A 80 -15.22 -15.53 -33.75
N LEU A 81 -16.26 -14.88 -33.22
CA LEU A 81 -17.54 -14.62 -33.92
C LEU A 81 -18.38 -13.55 -33.20
#